data_AF-A0A3N5LP66-F1
#
_entry.id   AF-A0A3N5LP66-F1
#
_cell.length_a   1.000
_cell.length_b   1.000
_cell.length_c   1.000
_cell.angle_alpha   90.00
_cell.angle_beta   90.00
_cell.angle_gamma   90.00
#
_symmetry.space_group_name_H-M   'P 1'
#
loop_
_entity.id
_entity.type
_entity.pdbx_description
1 polymer ?
#
loop_
_entity_poly.entity_id
_entity_poly.type
_entity_poly.pdbx_seq_one_letter_code
_entity_poly.pdbx_strand_id
1 'polypeptide(L)'
;MLEVMKYKQTIQDAASECGCRFQSVSEAQTGNGWKRYRVEYQKDSGRRERIFIYLFDKSTDASVKDDVVRGIRYQEELSQQIAAAVAESA
;
A
#
# COMPACT_ATOMS: atom_id res chain seq x y z
N MET A 1 -7.87 -11.44 16.34
CA MET A 1 -6.99 -10.34 15.91
C MET A 1 -6.49 -10.67 14.50
N LEU A 2 -6.66 -9.79 13.51
CA LEU A 2 -6.20 -10.07 12.12
C LEU A 2 -4.67 -10.21 12.10
N GLU A 3 -4.15 -11.13 11.28
CA GLU A 3 -2.70 -11.40 11.19
C GLU A 3 -1.89 -10.15 10.82
N VAL A 4 -2.42 -9.33 9.91
CA VAL A 4 -1.83 -8.05 9.51
C VAL A 4 -1.64 -7.06 10.67
N MET A 5 -2.36 -7.21 11.78
CA MET A 5 -2.20 -6.33 12.95
C MET A 5 -0.81 -6.43 13.57
N LYS A 6 -0.12 -7.57 13.39
CA LYS A 6 1.30 -7.71 13.74
C LYS A 6 2.18 -6.67 13.04
N TYR A 7 1.85 -6.35 11.79
CA TYR A 7 2.63 -5.47 10.93
C TYR A 7 2.08 -4.03 10.89
N LYS A 8 1.11 -3.68 11.74
CA LYS A 8 0.44 -2.37 11.66
C LYS A 8 1.42 -1.20 11.76
N GLN A 9 2.35 -1.25 12.72
CA GLN A 9 3.36 -0.19 12.87
C GLN A 9 4.28 -0.14 11.65
N THR A 10 4.78 -1.28 11.19
CA THR A 10 5.61 -1.41 9.98
C THR A 10 4.94 -0.79 8.75
N ILE A 11 3.63 -1.01 8.57
CA ILE A 11 2.85 -0.42 7.48
C ILE A 11 2.68 1.10 7.66
N GLN A 12 2.47 1.57 8.89
CA GLN A 12 2.38 2.99 9.22
C GLN A 12 3.69 3.74 8.95
N ASP A 13 4.82 3.16 9.34
CA ASP A 13 6.16 3.71 9.12
C ASP A 13 6.49 3.73 7.62
N ALA A 14 6.17 2.66 6.90
CA ALA A 14 6.37 2.57 5.45
C ALA A 14 5.56 3.63 4.67
N ALA A 15 4.30 3.85 5.05
CA ALA A 15 3.48 4.91 4.47
C ALA A 15 4.07 6.30 4.78
N SER A 16 4.52 6.52 6.02
CA SER A 16 5.11 7.79 6.45
C SER A 16 6.42 8.09 5.71
N GLU A 17 7.24 7.08 5.44
CA GLU A 17 8.47 7.20 4.62
C GLU A 17 8.16 7.66 3.18
N CYS A 18 6.96 7.34 2.68
CA CYS A 18 6.48 7.81 1.38
C CYS A 18 5.76 9.17 1.46
N GLY A 19 5.86 9.90 2.57
CA GLY A 19 5.12 11.16 2.77
C GLY A 19 3.60 10.97 2.81
N CYS A 20 3.13 9.77 3.15
CA CYS A 20 1.71 9.42 3.17
C CYS A 20 1.22 9.18 4.61
N ARG A 21 0.04 9.72 4.93
CA ARG A 21 -0.63 9.46 6.20
C ARG A 21 -1.44 8.16 6.12
N PHE A 22 -0.99 7.12 6.82
CA PHE A 22 -1.73 5.86 6.95
C PHE A 22 -3.17 6.09 7.47
N GLN A 23 -4.13 5.40 6.89
CA GLN A 23 -5.54 5.46 7.29
C GLN A 23 -6.00 4.12 7.89
N SER A 24 -5.91 3.03 7.12
CA SER A 24 -6.45 1.74 7.51
C SER A 24 -5.70 0.59 6.84
N VAL A 25 -5.79 -0.59 7.44
CA VAL A 25 -5.44 -1.85 6.78
C VAL A 25 -6.53 -2.87 7.07
N SER A 26 -7.03 -3.53 6.02
CA SER A 26 -8.09 -4.54 6.12
C SER A 26 -7.80 -5.73 5.22
N GLU A 27 -8.23 -6.93 5.63
CA GLU A 27 -8.21 -8.09 4.74
C GLU A 27 -9.10 -7.84 3.52
N ALA A 28 -8.61 -8.19 2.34
CA ALA A 28 -9.33 -8.03 1.08
C ALA A 28 -9.65 -9.37 0.43
N GLN A 29 -8.73 -10.35 0.52
CA GLN A 29 -8.92 -11.69 -0.03
C GLN A 29 -7.96 -12.67 0.64
N THR A 30 -8.37 -13.93 0.78
CA THR A 30 -7.53 -15.01 1.27
C THR A 30 -7.45 -16.12 0.22
N GLY A 31 -6.28 -16.75 0.09
CA GLY A 31 -6.04 -17.91 -0.77
C GLY A 31 -5.18 -18.95 -0.07
N ASN A 32 -4.87 -20.06 -0.76
CA ASN A 32 -4.05 -21.12 -0.18
C ASN A 32 -2.60 -20.62 0.05
N GLY A 33 -2.23 -20.42 1.31
CA GLY A 33 -0.88 -20.00 1.73
C GLY A 33 -0.59 -18.50 1.61
N TRP A 34 -1.62 -17.67 1.35
CA TRP A 34 -1.45 -16.21 1.31
C TRP A 34 -2.72 -15.45 1.68
N LYS A 35 -2.54 -14.23 2.18
CA LYS A 35 -3.62 -13.28 2.47
C LYS A 35 -3.30 -11.92 1.86
N ARG A 36 -4.25 -11.36 1.12
CA ARG A 36 -4.13 -10.04 0.52
C ARG A 36 -4.81 -9.00 1.39
N TYR A 37 -4.08 -7.94 1.69
CA TYR A 37 -4.55 -6.82 2.50
C TYR A 37 -4.61 -5.55 1.68
N ARG A 38 -5.66 -4.76 1.90
CA ARG A 38 -5.80 -3.40 1.37
C ARG A 38 -5.22 -2.44 2.40
N VAL A 39 -4.23 -1.65 1.99
CA VAL A 39 -3.67 -0.55 2.78
C VAL A 39 -4.19 0.75 2.21
N GLU A 40 -4.88 1.53 3.03
CA GLU A 40 -5.41 2.86 2.67
C GLU A 40 -4.54 3.94 3.30
N TYR A 41 -4.21 4.96 2.51
CA TYR A 41 -3.38 6.08 2.94
C TYR A 41 -3.86 7.38 2.29
N GLN A 42 -3.39 8.50 2.81
CA GLN A 42 -3.70 9.83 2.32
C GLN A 42 -2.40 10.58 1.99
N LYS A 43 -2.31 11.15 0.79
CA LYS A 43 -1.21 12.02 0.38
C LYS A 43 -1.35 13.42 0.98
N ASP A 44 -0.26 14.19 0.98
CA ASP A 44 -0.26 15.59 1.43
C ASP A 44 -1.23 16.49 0.64
N SER A 45 -1.52 16.13 -0.62
CA SER A 45 -2.56 16.79 -1.43
C SER A 45 -3.99 16.59 -0.90
N GLY A 46 -4.17 15.77 0.15
CA GLY A 46 -5.46 15.37 0.69
C GLY A 46 -6.11 14.20 -0.05
N ARG A 47 -5.55 13.76 -1.20
CA ARG A 47 -6.06 12.63 -1.96
C ARG A 47 -5.90 11.32 -1.19
N ARG A 48 -6.97 10.53 -1.15
CA ARG A 48 -6.97 9.17 -0.57
C ARG A 48 -6.69 8.14 -1.65
N GLU A 49 -5.78 7.22 -1.36
CA GLU A 49 -5.40 6.14 -2.27
C GLU A 49 -5.27 4.82 -1.50
N ARG A 50 -5.10 3.74 -2.26
CA ARG A 50 -4.96 2.40 -1.70
C ARG A 50 -3.97 1.58 -2.51
N ILE A 51 -3.27 0.68 -1.83
CA ILE A 51 -2.48 -0.38 -2.44
C ILE A 51 -2.92 -1.73 -1.87
N PHE A 52 -2.50 -2.81 -2.52
CA PHE A 52 -2.69 -4.16 -2.02
C PHE A 52 -1.33 -4.80 -1.76
N ILE A 53 -1.18 -5.40 -0.57
CA ILE A 53 0.00 -6.19 -0.19
C ILE A 53 -0.41 -7.64 0.03
N TYR A 54 0.52 -8.57 -0.15
CA TYR A 54 0.31 -10.00 0.05
C TYR A 54 1.17 -10.46 1.22
N LEU A 55 0.54 -11.05 2.23
CA LEU A 55 1.23 -11.72 3.33
C LEU A 55 1.23 -13.23 3.10
N PHE A 56 2.38 -13.84 3.33
CA PHE A 56 2.61 -15.27 3.30
C PHE A 56 3.08 -15.71 4.69
N ASP A 57 3.04 -17.02 4.97
CA ASP A 57 3.44 -17.58 6.28
C ASP A 57 4.85 -17.14 6.73
N LYS A 58 5.74 -16.81 5.78
CA LYS A 58 7.13 -16.40 6.04
C LYS A 58 7.38 -14.89 5.87
N SER A 59 6.35 -14.06 5.75
CA SER A 59 6.52 -12.61 5.67
C SER A 59 7.24 -12.06 6.92
N THR A 60 8.15 -11.11 6.71
CA THR A 60 8.90 -10.42 7.76
C THR A 60 8.56 -8.92 7.76
N ASP A 61 8.90 -8.20 8.83
CA ASP A 61 8.71 -6.73 8.86
C ASP A 61 9.43 -6.04 7.70
N ALA A 62 10.64 -6.49 7.36
CA ALA A 62 11.40 -5.94 6.24
C ALA A 62 10.69 -6.16 4.91
N SER A 63 10.16 -7.37 4.64
CA SER A 63 9.44 -7.64 3.39
C SER A 63 8.13 -6.86 3.31
N VAL A 64 7.40 -6.74 4.42
CA VAL A 64 6.14 -5.98 4.46
C VAL A 64 6.39 -4.49 4.25
N LYS A 65 7.43 -3.93 4.87
CA LYS A 65 7.84 -2.55 4.65
C LYS A 65 8.14 -2.30 3.16
N ASP A 66 8.96 -3.16 2.56
CA ASP A 66 9.34 -3.04 1.14
C ASP A 66 8.12 -3.11 0.22
N ASP A 67 7.21 -4.06 0.44
CA ASP A 67 5.98 -4.19 -0.35
C ASP A 67 5.08 -2.95 -0.26
N VAL A 68 4.96 -2.35 0.92
CA VAL A 68 4.18 -1.11 1.10
C VAL A 68 4.84 0.06 0.37
N VAL A 69 6.14 0.28 0.58
CA VAL A 69 6.87 1.40 -0.05
C VAL A 69 6.81 1.27 -1.58
N ARG A 70 7.11 0.09 -2.10
CA ARG A 70 7.06 -0.20 -3.54
C ARG A 70 5.66 -0.04 -4.11
N GLY A 71 4.64 -0.52 -3.40
CA GLY A 71 3.25 -0.36 -3.80
C GLY A 71 2.82 1.10 -3.92
N ILE A 72 3.19 1.95 -2.95
CA ILE A 72 2.86 3.39 -2.95
C ILE A 72 3.55 4.10 -4.12
N ARG A 73 4.86 3.90 -4.29
CA ARG A 73 5.64 4.53 -5.36
C ARG A 73 5.13 4.13 -6.75
N TYR A 74 4.80 2.85 -6.94
CA TYR A 74 4.25 2.38 -8.21
C TYR A 74 2.87 2.98 -8.49
N GLN A 75 2.01 3.11 -7.47
CA GLN A 75 0.71 3.77 -7.61
C GLN A 75 0.84 5.26 -7.97
N GLU A 76 1.87 5.94 -7.45
CA GLU A 76 2.22 7.32 -7.83
C GLU A 76 2.66 7.41 -9.28
N GLU A 77 3.58 6.55 -9.71
CA GLU A 77 4.07 6.49 -11.08
C GLU A 77 2.93 6.25 -12.08
N LEU A 78 2.08 5.24 -11.81
CA LEU A 78 0.87 4.97 -12.59
C LEU A 78 -0.05 6.19 -12.67
N SER A 79 -0.25 6.89 -11.56
CA SER A 79 -1.11 8.08 -11.53
C SER A 79 -0.55 9.22 -12.39
N GLN A 80 0.78 9.39 -12.41
CA GLN A 80 1.45 10.38 -13.26
C GLN A 80 1.37 9.99 -14.74
N GLN A 81 1.60 8.71 -15.07
CA GLN A 81 1.50 8.21 -16.44
C GLN A 81 0.07 8.39 -17.00
N ILE A 82 -0.96 8.10 -16.20
CA ILE A 82 -2.36 8.31 -16.60
C ILE A 82 -2.63 9.80 -16.82
N ALA A 83 -2.17 10.67 -15.93
CA ALA A 83 -2.36 12.12 -16.07
C ALA A 83 -1.67 12.66 -17.35
N ALA A 84 -0.47 12.19 -17.66
CA ALA A 84 0.26 12.56 -18.87
C ALA A 84 -0.48 12.07 -20.13
N ALA A 85 -0.89 10.80 -20.16
CA ALA A 85 -1.62 10.24 -21.29
C ALA A 85 -2.96 10.96 -21.55
N VAL A 86 -3.68 11.35 -20.49
CA VAL A 86 -4.92 12.15 -20.63
C VAL A 86 -4.62 13.52 -21.21
N ALA A 87 -3.55 14.19 -20.76
CA ALA A 87 -3.16 15.50 -21.26
C ALA A 87 -2.71 15.49 -22.73
N GLU A 88 -2.04 14.44 -23.19
CA GLU A 88 -1.64 14.27 -24.61
C GLU A 88 -2.82 14.00 -25.55
N SER A 89 -3.92 13.50 -25.01
CA SER A 89 -5.15 13.17 -25.77
C SER A 89 -6.20 14.29 -25.82
N ALA A 90 -5.93 15.44 -25.19
CA ALA A 90 -6.84 16.60 -25.06
C ALA A 90 -6.45 17.74 -25.99
#